data_AF-A0A1Y5SAW5-F1
#
_entry.id   AF-A0A1Y5SAW5-F1
#
_cell.length_a   1.000
_cell.length_b   1.000
_cell.length_c   1.000
_cell.angle_alpha   90.00
_cell.angle_beta   90.00
_cell.angle_gamma   90.00
#
_symmetry.space_group_name_H-M   'P 1'
#
loop_
_entity.id
_entity.type
_entity.pdbx_description
1 polymer ?
#
loop_
_entity_poly.entity_id
_entity_poly.type
_entity_poly.pdbx_seq_one_letter_code
_entity_poly.pdbx_strand_id
1 'polypeptide(L)'
;MKKTLIIGTLCCGIAGLAGAAEQAAIDGCIDELRRVGGPDGQGGEVVSSEFSEAATRVTLKDRGGSVWSCLAYSDGTVEELRVVNAADDGGGAMAGAPAGAGETVTEAVRFASGTTGAELAGSLPPGASHRYTLGAKEGQFLYVRVAARGSALDFQIFNPDGSFLLEMIPSDTEYRGQLWQSGEHVVEVINRGNDTRGYNVIFGIE
;
A
#
# COMPACT_ATOMS: atom_id res chain seq x y z
N MET A 1 47.09 -2.91 -35.13
CA MET A 1 46.06 -1.84 -35.09
C MET A 1 45.11 -2.04 -36.26
N LYS A 2 43.92 -2.62 -36.03
CA LYS A 2 42.83 -2.69 -37.01
C LYS A 2 41.54 -2.41 -36.23
N LYS A 3 41.00 -1.20 -36.42
CA LYS A 3 39.66 -0.82 -35.96
C LYS A 3 38.66 -1.43 -36.93
N THR A 4 37.85 -2.36 -36.44
CA THR A 4 36.69 -2.89 -37.17
C THR A 4 35.47 -2.09 -36.75
N LEU A 5 34.84 -1.46 -37.73
CA LEU A 5 33.54 -0.80 -37.67
C LEU A 5 32.45 -1.88 -37.88
N ILE A 6 31.41 -1.91 -37.03
CA ILE A 6 30.15 -2.59 -37.34
C ILE A 6 29.01 -1.59 -37.16
N ILE A 7 28.24 -1.48 -38.24
CA ILE A 7 27.06 -0.66 -38.46
C ILE A 7 25.86 -1.29 -37.74
N GLY A 8 24.99 -0.48 -37.13
CA GLY A 8 23.74 -0.97 -36.54
C GLY A 8 22.72 0.13 -36.33
N THR A 9 21.96 0.39 -37.40
CA THR A 9 20.61 1.00 -37.41
C THR A 9 20.48 2.47 -37.01
N LEU A 10 20.55 3.29 -38.06
CA LEU A 10 19.87 4.58 -38.14
C LEU A 10 18.35 4.33 -38.09
N CYS A 11 17.71 4.60 -36.95
CA CYS A 11 16.28 4.89 -36.92
C CYS A 11 16.12 6.41 -36.98
N CYS A 12 16.05 6.93 -38.21
CA CYS A 12 15.53 8.28 -38.44
C CYS A 12 14.01 8.17 -38.31
N GLY A 13 13.49 8.39 -37.11
CA GLY A 13 12.07 8.42 -36.81
C GLY A 13 11.74 9.70 -36.06
N ILE A 14 11.12 10.63 -36.77
CA ILE A 14 10.34 11.79 -36.28
C ILE A 14 10.27 11.84 -34.73
N ALA A 15 11.21 12.55 -34.09
CA ALA A 15 11.15 12.82 -32.65
C ALA A 15 10.04 13.85 -32.40
N GLY A 16 8.80 13.38 -32.45
CA GLY A 16 7.61 14.19 -32.19
C GLY A 16 7.59 14.66 -30.74
N LEU A 17 6.81 15.71 -30.48
CA LEU A 17 6.52 16.24 -29.14
C LEU A 17 6.22 15.15 -28.09
N ALA A 18 5.68 14.00 -28.52
CA ALA A 18 5.47 12.81 -27.69
C ALA A 18 6.75 12.28 -27.01
N GLY A 19 7.89 12.25 -27.70
CA GLY A 19 9.15 11.77 -27.11
C GLY A 19 9.73 12.72 -26.06
N ALA A 20 9.51 14.03 -26.22
CA ALA A 20 9.93 15.02 -25.22
C ALA A 20 9.01 15.00 -23.98
N ALA A 21 7.70 14.84 -24.19
CA ALA A 21 6.70 14.70 -23.14
C ALA A 21 6.89 13.43 -22.31
N GLU A 22 7.19 12.30 -22.97
CA GLU A 22 7.50 11.05 -22.29
C GLU A 22 8.80 11.17 -21.48
N GLN A 23 9.84 11.80 -22.04
CA GLN A 23 11.10 12.02 -21.33
C GLN A 23 10.92 12.90 -20.08
N ALA A 24 10.14 13.99 -20.18
CA ALA A 24 9.86 14.86 -19.03
C ALA A 24 9.14 14.11 -17.90
N ALA A 25 8.19 13.25 -18.24
CA ALA A 25 7.50 12.39 -17.28
C ALA A 25 8.45 11.38 -16.62
N ILE A 26 9.34 10.75 -17.40
CA ILE A 26 10.36 9.84 -16.89
C ILE A 26 11.31 10.57 -15.92
N ASP A 27 11.78 11.76 -16.28
CA ASP A 27 12.67 12.56 -15.45
C ASP A 27 12.00 12.94 -14.12
N GLY A 28 10.75 13.38 -14.16
CA GLY A 28 9.94 13.68 -12.97
C GLY A 28 9.79 12.46 -12.06
N CYS A 29 9.50 11.29 -12.63
CA CYS A 29 9.39 10.04 -11.87
C CYS A 29 10.71 9.62 -11.21
N ILE A 30 11.85 9.80 -11.89
CA ILE A 30 13.17 9.50 -11.33
C ILE A 30 13.50 10.46 -10.18
N ASP A 31 13.20 11.74 -10.33
CA ASP A 31 13.47 12.73 -9.28
C ASP A 31 12.60 12.50 -8.03
N GLU A 32 11.35 12.09 -8.23
CA GLU A 32 10.47 11.71 -7.13
C GLU A 32 10.95 10.44 -6.42
N LEU A 33 11.42 9.42 -7.17
CA LEU A 33 12.01 8.22 -6.58
C LEU A 33 13.25 8.55 -5.73
N ARG A 34 14.11 9.46 -6.19
CA ARG A 34 15.27 9.92 -5.40
C ARG A 34 14.87 10.66 -4.12
N ARG A 35 13.70 11.30 -4.13
CA ARG A 35 13.16 12.04 -2.99
C ARG A 35 12.61 11.11 -1.92
N VAL A 36 11.89 10.05 -2.31
CA VAL A 36 11.13 9.19 -1.37
C VAL A 36 11.73 7.81 -1.13
N GLY A 37 12.51 7.28 -2.07
CA GLY A 37 13.04 5.91 -2.04
C GLY A 37 14.25 5.71 -1.12
N GLY A 38 14.58 6.67 -0.26
CA GLY A 38 15.72 6.55 0.66
C GLY A 38 17.08 6.36 -0.05
N PRO A 39 18.06 5.69 0.59
CA PRO A 39 19.37 5.42 -0.01
C PRO A 39 19.31 4.61 -1.32
N ASP A 40 18.33 3.71 -1.43
CA ASP A 40 18.17 2.83 -2.59
C ASP A 40 17.55 3.55 -3.78
N GLY A 41 16.66 4.52 -3.54
CA GLY A 41 16.09 5.39 -4.57
C GLY A 41 17.07 6.38 -5.20
N GLN A 42 18.28 6.51 -4.67
CA GLN A 42 19.35 7.35 -5.27
C GLN A 42 19.95 6.74 -6.55
N GLY A 43 19.53 5.52 -6.91
CA GLY A 43 19.85 4.89 -8.18
C GLY A 43 18.74 3.94 -8.61
N GLY A 44 18.68 3.62 -9.89
CA GLY A 44 17.67 2.72 -10.42
C GLY A 44 17.67 2.68 -11.94
N GLU A 45 16.88 1.78 -12.50
CA GLU A 45 16.65 1.65 -13.94
C GLU A 45 15.17 1.85 -14.27
N VAL A 46 14.91 2.44 -15.44
CA VAL A 46 13.57 2.46 -16.03
C VAL A 46 13.33 1.09 -16.64
N VAL A 47 12.36 0.35 -16.10
CA VAL A 47 12.00 -1.00 -16.55
C VAL A 47 11.07 -0.91 -17.77
N SER A 48 10.08 -0.02 -17.71
CA SER A 48 9.17 0.24 -18.81
C SER A 48 8.56 1.63 -18.71
N SER A 49 8.17 2.19 -19.84
CA SER A 49 7.33 3.38 -19.94
C SER A 49 6.14 3.09 -20.85
N GLU A 50 4.97 3.56 -20.46
CA GLU A 50 3.73 3.49 -21.22
C GLU A 50 3.16 4.91 -21.32
N PHE A 51 3.28 5.51 -22.50
CA PHE A 51 2.71 6.82 -22.78
C PHE A 51 1.19 6.72 -23.00
N SER A 52 0.46 7.66 -22.40
CA SER A 52 -0.95 7.94 -22.72
C SER A 52 -1.16 9.45 -22.83
N GLU A 53 -2.20 9.87 -23.56
CA GLU A 53 -2.56 11.30 -23.69
C GLU A 53 -2.94 11.94 -22.35
N ALA A 54 -3.33 11.14 -21.35
CA ALA A 54 -3.70 11.61 -20.02
C ALA A 54 -2.50 11.71 -19.07
N ALA A 55 -1.63 10.70 -19.05
CA ALA A 55 -0.43 10.63 -18.21
C ALA A 55 0.49 9.50 -18.71
N THR A 56 1.79 9.62 -18.44
CA THR A 56 2.78 8.56 -18.71
C THR A 56 2.95 7.70 -17.48
N ARG A 57 2.82 6.38 -17.63
CA ARG A 57 3.16 5.42 -16.59
C ARG A 57 4.60 4.97 -16.75
N VAL A 58 5.39 5.10 -15.69
CA VAL A 58 6.80 4.70 -15.66
C VAL A 58 7.00 3.66 -14.57
N THR A 59 7.53 2.51 -14.95
CA THR A 59 7.95 1.47 -14.00
C THR A 59 9.44 1.63 -13.75
N LEU A 60 9.81 1.85 -12.48
CA LEU A 60 11.19 2.03 -12.05
C LEU A 60 11.60 0.85 -11.17
N LYS A 61 12.86 0.46 -11.22
CA LYS A 61 13.45 -0.45 -10.24
C LYS A 61 14.61 0.25 -9.55
N ASP A 62 14.54 0.37 -8.23
CA ASP A 62 15.60 0.99 -7.44
C ASP A 62 16.82 0.06 -7.28
N ARG A 63 17.87 0.56 -6.63
CA ARG A 63 19.08 -0.23 -6.37
C ARG A 63 18.85 -1.41 -5.42
N GLY A 64 17.93 -1.27 -4.47
CA GLY A 64 17.52 -2.33 -3.54
C GLY A 64 16.74 -3.45 -4.23
N GLY A 65 16.23 -3.18 -5.43
CA GLY A 65 15.48 -4.11 -6.26
C GLY A 65 13.97 -3.95 -6.14
N SER A 66 13.49 -2.96 -5.38
CA SER A 66 12.06 -2.67 -5.30
C SER A 66 11.60 -2.04 -6.61
N VAL A 67 10.43 -2.48 -7.07
CA VAL A 67 9.79 -1.99 -8.28
C VAL A 67 8.73 -0.97 -7.89
N TRP A 68 8.75 0.17 -8.55
CA TRP A 68 7.88 1.31 -8.34
C TRP A 68 7.06 1.58 -9.60
N SER A 69 5.80 1.97 -9.43
CA SER A 69 4.96 2.51 -10.50
C SER A 69 4.73 3.99 -10.24
N CYS A 70 5.12 4.79 -11.24
CA CYS A 70 4.96 6.23 -11.25
C CYS A 70 3.96 6.63 -12.35
N LEU A 71 3.11 7.61 -12.05
CA LEU A 71 2.27 8.31 -13.01
C LEU A 71 2.71 9.78 -13.04
N ALA A 72 3.13 10.26 -14.21
CA ALA A 72 3.55 11.64 -14.40
C ALA A 72 2.99 12.24 -15.69
N TYR A 73 2.72 13.54 -15.64
CA TYR A 73 2.24 14.31 -16.79
C TYR A 73 3.38 14.68 -17.73
N SER A 74 3.03 15.17 -18.92
CA SER A 74 3.96 15.57 -19.98
C SER A 74 4.86 16.77 -19.62
N ASP A 75 4.56 17.46 -18.53
CA ASP A 75 5.38 18.54 -17.96
C ASP A 75 6.35 18.06 -16.88
N GLY A 76 6.36 16.76 -16.56
CA GLY A 76 7.18 16.15 -15.52
C GLY A 76 6.55 16.18 -14.12
N THR A 77 5.34 16.71 -13.96
CA THR A 77 4.64 16.68 -12.68
C THR A 77 4.21 15.25 -12.34
N VAL A 78 4.63 14.75 -11.17
CA VAL A 78 4.25 13.42 -10.68
C VAL A 78 2.90 13.49 -9.97
N GLU A 79 1.94 12.71 -10.44
CA GLU A 79 0.63 12.53 -9.81
C GLU A 79 0.71 11.50 -8.68
N GLU A 80 1.38 10.38 -8.94
CA GLU A 80 1.45 9.25 -8.03
C GLU A 80 2.78 8.50 -8.20
N LEU A 81 3.40 8.12 -7.08
CA LEU A 81 4.51 7.16 -7.04
C LEU A 81 4.23 6.14 -5.94
N ARG A 82 4.15 4.86 -6.30
CA ARG A 82 3.90 3.77 -5.35
C ARG A 82 4.80 2.58 -5.58
N VAL A 83 5.09 1.83 -4.52
CA VAL A 83 5.78 0.54 -4.61
C VAL A 83 4.81 -0.50 -5.17
N VAL A 84 5.19 -1.18 -6.25
CA VAL A 84 4.41 -2.30 -6.82
C VAL A 84 4.99 -3.67 -6.47
N ASN A 85 6.28 -3.74 -6.16
CA ASN A 85 6.90 -4.93 -5.58
C ASN A 85 8.07 -4.49 -4.71
N ALA A 86 7.96 -4.62 -3.39
CA ALA A 86 9.08 -4.36 -2.50
C ALA A 86 10.13 -5.47 -2.66
N ALA A 87 11.40 -5.12 -2.76
CA ALA A 87 12.45 -6.11 -2.57
C ALA A 87 12.44 -6.55 -1.11
N ASP A 88 12.32 -7.85 -0.87
CA ASP A 88 12.53 -8.44 0.45
C ASP A 88 14.04 -8.48 0.71
N ASP A 89 14.58 -7.39 1.26
CA ASP A 89 15.99 -7.27 1.63
C ASP A 89 16.25 -7.77 3.06
N GLY A 90 15.26 -8.36 3.74
CA GLY A 90 15.39 -8.88 5.09
C GLY A 90 15.79 -7.84 6.15
N GLY A 91 15.77 -6.55 5.80
CA GLY A 91 16.20 -5.43 6.62
C GLY A 91 15.07 -4.45 6.80
N GLY A 92 14.17 -4.73 7.75
CA GLY A 92 12.98 -3.92 8.04
C GLY A 92 13.25 -2.40 8.00
N ALA A 93 12.87 -1.79 6.89
CA ALA A 93 12.91 -0.35 6.66
C ALA A 93 11.55 0.11 6.12
N MET A 94 10.53 0.06 6.97
CA MET A 94 9.34 0.90 6.82
C MET A 94 9.73 2.33 7.21
N ALA A 95 10.48 3.01 6.36
CA ALA A 95 10.82 4.41 6.53
C ALA A 95 10.78 5.13 5.18
N GLY A 96 9.60 5.63 4.81
CA GLY A 96 9.56 6.73 3.83
C GLY A 96 8.40 6.79 2.86
N ALA A 97 7.54 5.78 2.75
CA ALA A 97 6.29 5.98 2.01
C ALA A 97 5.40 6.94 2.82
N PRO A 98 5.01 8.11 2.29
CA PRO A 98 3.89 8.81 2.88
C PRO A 98 2.69 7.86 2.77
N ALA A 99 2.03 7.58 3.89
CA ALA A 99 0.84 6.74 3.92
C ALA A 99 -0.16 7.31 2.90
N GLY A 100 -0.18 6.68 1.73
CA GLY A 100 -0.94 7.15 0.59
C GLY A 100 -2.41 6.93 0.88
N ALA A 101 -3.25 7.88 0.49
CA ALA A 101 -4.67 7.62 0.39
C ALA A 101 -4.87 6.31 -0.41
N GLY A 102 -5.47 5.29 0.21
CA GLY A 102 -5.63 3.95 -0.38
C GLY A 102 -4.69 2.85 0.13
N GLU A 103 -3.77 3.12 1.05
CA GLU A 103 -2.90 2.06 1.60
C GLU A 103 -3.65 1.16 2.60
N THR A 104 -3.44 -0.15 2.48
CA THR A 104 -3.84 -1.15 3.49
C THR A 104 -2.64 -1.55 4.32
N VAL A 105 -2.61 -1.17 5.59
CA VAL A 105 -1.57 -1.63 6.54
C VAL A 105 -2.06 -2.91 7.22
N THR A 106 -1.16 -3.81 7.58
CA THR A 106 -1.47 -5.01 8.39
C THR A 106 -0.67 -5.02 9.69
N GLU A 107 -1.34 -5.19 10.82
CA GLU A 107 -0.74 -5.27 12.16
C GLU A 107 -1.21 -6.54 12.89
N ALA A 108 -0.26 -7.30 13.44
CA ALA A 108 -0.59 -8.48 14.24
C ALA A 108 -0.94 -8.11 15.68
N VAL A 109 -2.14 -8.48 16.12
CA VAL A 109 -2.60 -8.19 17.49
C VAL A 109 -2.03 -9.23 18.46
N ARG A 110 -1.42 -8.73 19.54
CA ARG A 110 -0.91 -9.57 20.62
C ARG A 110 -1.50 -9.13 21.95
N PHE A 111 -2.00 -10.08 22.72
CA PHE A 111 -2.50 -9.82 24.07
C PHE A 111 -1.37 -9.86 25.08
N ALA A 112 -1.47 -9.01 26.10
CA ALA A 112 -0.55 -9.05 27.22
C ALA A 112 -0.69 -10.38 27.96
N SER A 113 0.37 -10.81 28.65
CA SER A 113 0.33 -12.07 29.40
C SER A 113 -0.80 -12.02 30.45
N GLY A 114 -1.68 -13.02 30.41
CA GLY A 114 -2.83 -13.11 31.31
C GLY A 114 -4.05 -12.28 30.91
N THR A 115 -4.04 -11.59 29.76
CA THR A 115 -5.21 -10.88 29.23
C THR A 115 -5.84 -11.64 28.06
N THR A 116 -7.14 -11.40 27.85
CA THR A 116 -7.94 -11.96 26.75
C THR A 116 -8.27 -10.91 25.69
N GLY A 117 -7.62 -9.75 25.73
CA GLY A 117 -7.91 -8.64 24.83
C GLY A 117 -6.79 -7.61 24.76
N ALA A 118 -6.94 -6.71 23.80
CA ALA A 118 -6.07 -5.57 23.54
C ALA A 118 -6.86 -4.38 23.00
N GLU A 119 -6.33 -3.19 23.20
CA GLU A 119 -6.80 -1.95 22.59
C GLU A 119 -5.64 -1.32 21.82
N LEU A 120 -5.87 -0.95 20.56
CA LEU A 120 -4.90 -0.31 19.68
C LEU A 120 -5.48 1.01 19.15
N ALA A 121 -4.63 2.02 19.01
CA ALA A 121 -4.99 3.30 18.43
C ALA A 121 -4.55 3.34 16.95
N GLY A 122 -5.39 3.90 16.09
CA GLY A 122 -5.11 4.02 14.66
C GLY A 122 -5.59 5.34 14.07
N SER A 123 -5.08 5.65 12.89
CA SER A 123 -5.51 6.79 12.08
C SER A 123 -5.50 6.39 10.61
N LEU A 124 -6.62 6.58 9.93
CA LEU A 124 -6.78 6.22 8.51
C LEU A 124 -6.99 7.46 7.65
N PRO A 125 -6.11 7.72 6.66
CA PRO A 125 -6.40 8.64 5.56
C PRO A 125 -7.66 8.22 4.78
N PRO A 126 -8.23 9.11 3.96
CA PRO A 126 -9.29 8.76 3.01
C PRO A 126 -8.88 7.57 2.12
N GLY A 127 -9.78 6.60 1.95
CA GLY A 127 -9.58 5.43 1.11
C GLY A 127 -8.67 4.34 1.70
N ALA A 128 -7.99 4.59 2.81
CA ALA A 128 -7.10 3.62 3.44
C ALA A 128 -7.85 2.59 4.29
N SER A 129 -7.21 1.44 4.54
CA SER A 129 -7.68 0.46 5.52
C SER A 129 -6.55 -0.02 6.44
N HIS A 130 -6.91 -0.56 7.61
CA HIS A 130 -5.98 -1.21 8.52
C HIS A 130 -6.53 -2.60 8.86
N ARG A 131 -5.73 -3.62 8.58
CA ARG A 131 -6.00 -5.01 8.90
C ARG A 131 -5.31 -5.40 10.19
N TYR A 132 -6.10 -5.90 11.13
CA TYR A 132 -5.61 -6.44 12.39
C TYR A 132 -5.75 -7.95 12.35
N THR A 133 -4.64 -8.66 12.54
CA THR A 133 -4.63 -10.12 12.49
C THR A 133 -4.64 -10.71 13.89
N LEU A 134 -5.59 -11.61 14.16
CA LEU A 134 -5.84 -12.17 15.48
C LEU A 134 -5.82 -13.70 15.41
N GLY A 135 -4.85 -14.29 16.12
CA GLY A 135 -4.82 -15.74 16.33
C GLY A 135 -5.88 -16.15 17.34
N ALA A 136 -6.86 -16.96 16.91
CA ALA A 136 -7.92 -17.47 17.77
C ALA A 136 -8.31 -18.91 17.39
N LYS A 137 -9.01 -19.59 18.29
CA LYS A 137 -9.44 -20.98 18.13
C LYS A 137 -10.93 -21.06 17.86
N GLU A 138 -11.31 -22.10 17.14
CA GLU A 138 -12.71 -22.51 16.98
C GLU A 138 -13.38 -22.66 18.35
N GLY A 139 -14.62 -22.20 18.42
CA GLY A 139 -15.47 -22.24 19.62
C GLY A 139 -15.34 -21.02 20.53
N GLN A 140 -14.28 -20.21 20.39
CA GLN A 140 -14.09 -18.98 21.16
C GLN A 140 -15.06 -17.88 20.69
N PHE A 141 -15.37 -16.92 21.56
CA PHE A 141 -16.10 -15.71 21.17
C PHE A 141 -15.15 -14.56 20.87
N LEU A 142 -15.24 -13.99 19.68
CA LEU A 142 -14.55 -12.76 19.30
C LEU A 142 -15.45 -11.56 19.61
N TYR A 143 -14.89 -10.59 20.33
CA TYR A 143 -15.43 -9.27 20.55
C TYR A 143 -14.60 -8.23 19.80
N VAL A 144 -15.27 -7.35 19.04
CA VAL A 144 -14.64 -6.23 18.32
C VAL A 144 -15.46 -4.97 18.50
N ARG A 145 -14.79 -3.86 18.86
CA ARG A 145 -15.39 -2.53 18.84
C ARG A 145 -14.43 -1.52 18.24
N VAL A 146 -14.91 -0.76 17.26
CA VAL A 146 -14.16 0.33 16.62
C VAL A 146 -14.69 1.66 17.14
N ALA A 147 -13.99 2.25 18.10
CA ALA A 147 -14.34 3.56 18.67
C ALA A 147 -13.78 4.70 17.82
N ALA A 148 -14.50 5.04 16.74
CA ALA A 148 -14.24 6.24 15.94
C ALA A 148 -15.02 7.45 16.48
N ARG A 149 -14.47 8.66 16.36
CA ARG A 149 -15.23 9.88 16.63
C ARG A 149 -16.19 10.14 15.46
N GLY A 150 -17.45 9.77 15.62
CA GLY A 150 -18.49 9.85 14.58
C GLY A 150 -18.52 8.60 13.68
N SER A 151 -19.55 8.50 12.83
CA SER A 151 -19.86 7.29 12.03
C SER A 151 -19.10 7.22 10.69
N ALA A 152 -17.81 7.58 10.67
CA ALA A 152 -17.07 7.75 9.42
C ALA A 152 -16.25 6.53 8.98
N LEU A 153 -16.15 5.51 9.84
CA LEU A 153 -15.42 4.27 9.54
C LEU A 153 -16.37 3.10 9.44
N ASP A 154 -16.02 2.15 8.58
CA ASP A 154 -16.63 0.83 8.51
C ASP A 154 -15.63 -0.23 8.97
N PHE A 155 -16.12 -1.42 9.29
CA PHE A 155 -15.25 -2.57 9.47
C PHE A 155 -15.91 -3.87 9.01
N GLN A 156 -15.08 -4.85 8.67
CA GLN A 156 -15.47 -6.20 8.29
C GLN A 156 -14.53 -7.21 8.95
N ILE A 157 -14.95 -8.48 9.02
CA ILE A 157 -14.16 -9.54 9.65
C ILE A 157 -14.08 -10.75 8.72
N PHE A 158 -12.88 -11.25 8.51
CA PHE A 158 -12.60 -12.45 7.72
C PHE A 158 -12.18 -13.62 8.61
N ASN A 159 -12.61 -14.81 8.22
CA ASN A 159 -12.09 -16.08 8.72
C ASN A 159 -10.71 -16.39 8.13
N PRO A 160 -9.97 -17.37 8.68
CA PRO A 160 -8.66 -17.78 8.17
C PRO A 160 -8.66 -18.25 6.71
N ASP A 161 -9.79 -18.75 6.20
CA ASP A 161 -9.96 -19.15 4.80
C ASP A 161 -10.27 -17.97 3.85
N GLY A 162 -10.39 -16.75 4.37
CA GLY A 162 -10.74 -15.54 3.62
C GLY A 162 -12.24 -15.31 3.41
N SER A 163 -13.11 -16.20 3.90
CA SER A 163 -14.55 -15.97 3.91
C SER A 163 -14.95 -14.91 4.94
N PHE A 164 -16.11 -14.26 4.76
CA PHE A 164 -16.61 -13.30 5.75
C PHE A 164 -17.12 -14.01 7.01
N LEU A 165 -16.58 -13.62 8.15
CA LEU A 165 -17.22 -13.84 9.45
C LEU A 165 -18.27 -12.74 9.72
N LEU A 166 -17.96 -11.52 9.30
CA LEU A 166 -18.84 -10.36 9.35
C LEU A 166 -18.65 -9.56 8.07
N GLU A 167 -19.72 -9.38 7.30
CA GLU A 167 -19.75 -8.43 6.19
C GLU A 167 -19.61 -6.99 6.70
N MET A 168 -19.17 -6.09 5.84
CA MET A 168 -18.90 -4.70 6.22
C MET A 168 -20.09 -4.01 6.89
N ILE A 169 -19.86 -3.48 8.10
CA ILE A 169 -20.82 -2.68 8.85
C ILE A 169 -20.20 -1.37 9.35
N PRO A 170 -21.02 -0.36 9.71
CA PRO A 170 -20.53 0.86 10.34
C PRO A 170 -19.88 0.61 11.72
N SER A 171 -18.87 1.42 12.05
CA SER A 171 -18.11 1.32 13.32
C SER A 171 -18.89 1.71 14.59
N ASP A 172 -20.08 2.29 14.47
CA ASP A 172 -20.96 2.58 15.62
C ASP A 172 -21.65 1.32 16.20
N THR A 173 -21.50 0.20 15.52
CA THR A 173 -21.99 -1.11 15.93
C THR A 173 -20.83 -1.97 16.39
N GLU A 174 -20.97 -2.61 17.56
CA GLU A 174 -20.00 -3.60 18.04
C GLU A 174 -20.32 -5.01 17.52
N TYR A 175 -19.29 -5.84 17.40
CA TYR A 175 -19.41 -7.24 17.04
C TYR A 175 -19.11 -8.13 18.23
N ARG A 176 -19.96 -9.13 18.45
CA ARG A 176 -19.66 -10.29 19.30
C ARG A 176 -20.20 -11.55 18.66
N GLY A 177 -19.34 -12.51 18.38
CA GLY A 177 -19.74 -13.75 17.70
C GLY A 177 -18.79 -14.91 17.97
N GLN A 178 -19.30 -16.13 17.79
CA GLN A 178 -18.50 -17.33 17.96
C GLN A 178 -17.67 -17.61 16.69
N LEU A 179 -16.41 -17.99 16.88
CA LEU A 179 -15.50 -18.39 15.83
C LEU A 179 -15.72 -19.85 15.47
N TRP A 180 -15.86 -20.13 14.18
CA TRP A 180 -16.11 -21.47 13.64
C TRP A 180 -14.89 -22.05 12.93
N GLN A 181 -13.76 -21.34 12.97
CA GLN A 181 -12.47 -21.78 12.45
C GLN A 181 -11.37 -21.44 13.44
N SER A 182 -10.31 -22.24 13.46
CA SER A 182 -9.07 -21.92 14.17
C SER A 182 -8.07 -21.30 13.20
N GLY A 183 -7.36 -20.27 13.63
CA GLY A 183 -6.33 -19.62 12.81
C GLY A 183 -6.33 -18.12 12.97
N GLU A 184 -5.75 -17.46 11.97
CA GLU A 184 -5.65 -16.02 11.91
C GLU A 184 -6.92 -15.41 11.32
N HIS A 185 -7.70 -14.72 12.15
CA HIS A 185 -8.84 -13.93 11.70
C HIS A 185 -8.38 -12.50 11.41
N VAL A 186 -9.01 -11.85 10.45
CA VAL A 186 -8.63 -10.49 10.05
C VAL A 186 -9.79 -9.54 10.32
N VAL A 187 -9.55 -8.52 11.14
CA VAL A 187 -10.46 -7.39 11.31
C VAL A 187 -9.95 -6.25 10.45
N GLU A 188 -10.71 -5.83 9.45
CA GLU A 188 -10.33 -4.73 8.57
C GLU A 188 -11.16 -3.49 8.88
N VAL A 189 -10.51 -2.41 9.31
CA VAL A 189 -11.12 -1.08 9.52
C VAL A 189 -10.86 -0.24 8.28
N ILE A 190 -11.91 0.38 7.72
CA ILE A 190 -11.87 1.02 6.41
C ILE A 190 -12.37 2.46 6.53
N ASN A 191 -11.63 3.41 5.96
CA ASN A 191 -12.08 4.79 5.83
C ASN A 191 -12.57 5.05 4.39
N ARG A 192 -13.89 5.00 4.17
CA ARG A 192 -14.51 5.38 2.89
C ARG A 192 -14.89 6.86 2.81
N GLY A 193 -14.58 7.63 3.85
CA GLY A 193 -14.79 9.07 3.88
C GLY A 193 -13.69 9.86 3.16
N ASN A 194 -13.85 11.18 3.15
CA ASN A 194 -12.97 12.11 2.43
C ASN A 194 -11.94 12.82 3.32
N ASP A 195 -11.93 12.50 4.62
CA ASP A 195 -10.99 13.08 5.59
C ASP A 195 -10.30 11.99 6.39
N THR A 196 -9.13 12.30 6.94
CA THR A 196 -8.45 11.43 7.91
C THR A 196 -9.28 11.23 9.18
N ARG A 197 -9.32 9.99 9.68
CA ARG A 197 -10.08 9.60 10.88
C ARG A 197 -9.22 8.80 11.85
N GLY A 198 -9.10 9.32 13.08
CA GLY A 198 -8.54 8.58 14.21
C GLY A 198 -9.59 7.70 14.89
N TYR A 199 -9.16 6.56 15.43
CA TYR A 199 -10.01 5.61 16.14
C TYR A 199 -9.19 4.80 17.15
N ASN A 200 -9.88 4.18 18.10
CA ASN A 200 -9.34 3.05 18.85
C ASN A 200 -10.10 1.78 18.45
N VAL A 201 -9.40 0.67 18.33
CA VAL A 201 -10.01 -0.65 18.13
C VAL A 201 -9.75 -1.52 19.34
N ILE A 202 -10.80 -2.16 19.84
CA ILE A 202 -10.77 -3.03 21.01
C ILE A 202 -11.09 -4.44 20.53
N PHE A 203 -10.27 -5.40 20.97
CA PHE A 203 -10.41 -6.82 20.69
C PHE A 203 -10.55 -7.61 21.99
N GLY A 204 -11.38 -8.65 21.97
CA GLY A 204 -11.49 -9.64 23.03
C GLY A 204 -11.70 -11.04 22.48
N ILE A 205 -11.11 -12.05 23.12
CA ILE A 205 -11.29 -13.47 22.82
C ILE A 205 -11.65 -14.20 24.11
N GLU A 206 -12.82 -14.83 24.15
CA GLU A 206 -13.32 -15.61 25.30
C GLU A 206 -13.34 -17.11 24.99
#